data_AF-A0A1W1H9B2-F1
#
_entry.id   AF-A0A1W1H9B2-F1
#
_cell.length_a   1.000
_cell.length_b   1.000
_cell.length_c   1.000
_cell.angle_alpha   90.00
_cell.angle_beta   90.00
_cell.angle_gamma   90.00
#
_symmetry.space_group_name_H-M   'P 1'
#
loop_
_entity.id
_entity.type
_entity.pdbx_description
1 polymer ?
#
loop_
_entity_poly.entity_id
_entity_poly.type
_entity_poly.pdbx_seq_one_letter_code
_entity_poly.pdbx_strand_id
1 'polypeptide(L)'
;MAVFKYLFNSIEGVLAEDLKNIVEHSLSKKEGGLVMTLAEKLRMEGREEGEIIGIEKGEIIGIEKGEIIGIEKGEVIGRIQLYHEILGEIVPSKEKLSLNSIEILRDMLKEIEKRWMNVAS
;
A
#
# COMPACT_ATOMS: atom_id res chain seq x y z
N MET A 1 17.61 13.57 14.91
CA MET A 1 18.30 13.65 16.23
C MET A 1 19.50 12.69 16.36
N ALA A 2 19.84 11.88 15.35
CA ALA A 2 20.91 10.87 15.43
C ALA A 2 22.31 11.38 15.01
N VAL A 3 22.40 12.27 14.02
CA VAL A 3 23.68 12.81 13.51
C VAL A 3 24.43 13.62 14.57
N PHE A 4 23.70 14.49 15.28
CA PHE A 4 24.25 15.24 16.41
C PHE A 4 24.76 14.31 17.51
N LYS A 5 24.00 13.25 17.84
CA LYS A 5 24.39 12.25 18.85
C LYS A 5 25.68 11.50 18.49
N TYR A 6 25.93 11.29 17.19
CA TYR A 6 27.15 10.66 16.70
C TYR A 6 28.37 11.58 16.80
N LEU A 7 28.21 12.86 16.43
CA LEU A 7 29.26 13.89 16.62
C LEU A 7 29.57 14.12 18.12
N PHE A 8 28.57 14.03 19.00
CA PHE A 8 28.71 14.18 20.46
C PHE A 8 29.53 13.07 21.12
N ASN A 9 29.57 11.85 20.55
CA ASN A 9 30.32 10.73 21.12
C ASN A 9 31.81 10.73 20.74
N SER A 10 32.22 11.53 19.76
CA SER A 10 33.60 11.58 19.26
C SER A 10 34.49 12.62 19.93
N ILE A 11 33.96 13.43 20.85
CA ILE A 11 34.69 14.52 21.53
C ILE A 11 34.78 14.17 23.02
N GLU A 12 35.74 13.32 23.38
CA GLU A 12 36.06 13.06 24.79
C GLU A 12 36.69 14.31 25.42
N GLY A 13 36.09 14.80 26.52
CA GLY A 13 36.71 15.79 27.40
C GLY A 13 36.21 17.24 27.31
N VAL A 14 35.21 17.55 26.49
CA VAL A 14 34.60 18.90 26.47
C VAL A 14 33.41 18.92 27.44
N LEU A 15 33.47 19.80 28.46
CA LEU A 15 32.40 19.97 29.43
C LEU A 15 31.15 20.52 28.73
N ALA A 16 29.97 20.12 29.20
CA ALA A 16 28.69 20.54 28.63
C ALA A 16 28.53 22.08 28.58
N GLU A 17 29.20 22.79 29.49
CA GLU A 17 29.23 24.25 29.56
C GLU A 17 30.10 24.88 28.45
N ASP A 18 31.23 24.25 28.10
CA ASP A 18 32.06 24.68 26.97
C ASP A 18 31.35 24.44 25.65
N LEU A 19 30.63 23.31 25.53
CA LEU A 19 29.78 23.01 24.37
C LEU A 19 28.63 24.01 24.23
N LYS A 20 27.98 24.36 25.34
CA LYS A 20 26.92 25.36 25.35
C LYS A 20 27.44 26.70 24.85
N ASN A 21 28.62 27.13 25.32
CA ASN A 21 29.24 28.38 24.89
C ASN A 21 29.65 28.35 23.41
N ILE A 22 30.20 27.24 22.90
CA ILE A 22 30.60 27.07 21.49
C ILE A 22 29.36 27.09 20.57
N VAL A 23 28.31 26.38 20.97
CA VAL A 23 27.03 26.32 20.24
C VAL A 23 26.33 27.69 20.27
N GLU A 24 26.26 28.35 21.43
CA GLU A 24 25.68 29.69 21.57
C GLU A 24 26.46 30.75 20.78
N HIS A 25 27.80 30.66 20.73
CA HIS A 25 28.62 31.58 19.93
C HIS A 25 28.43 31.38 18.42
N SER A 26 28.34 30.13 17.97
CA SER A 26 28.15 29.77 16.55
C SER A 26 26.75 30.13 16.04
N LEU A 27 25.74 29.99 16.91
CA LEU A 27 24.33 30.28 16.61
C LEU A 27 24.00 31.78 16.54
N SER A 28 24.87 32.67 17.02
CA SER A 28 24.50 34.03 17.44
C SER A 28 24.14 35.07 16.37
N LYS A 29 24.02 34.75 15.07
CA LYS A 29 23.30 35.60 14.07
C LYS A 29 23.30 35.06 12.65
N LYS A 30 24.24 34.18 12.29
CA LYS A 30 24.41 33.65 10.92
C LYS A 30 23.69 32.32 10.70
N GLU A 31 23.44 31.56 11.77
CA GLU A 31 22.92 30.19 11.68
C GLU A 31 21.40 30.07 11.78
N GLY A 32 20.66 31.09 12.23
CA GLY A 32 19.18 31.05 12.22
C GLY A 32 18.61 30.82 10.81
N GLY A 33 19.30 31.33 9.78
CA GLY A 33 19.01 31.02 8.37
C GLY A 33 19.46 29.62 7.95
N LEU A 34 20.63 29.15 8.41
CA LEU A 34 21.12 27.79 8.12
C LEU A 34 20.22 26.70 8.73
N VAL A 35 19.76 26.87 9.98
CA VAL A 35 18.84 25.95 10.65
C VAL A 35 17.48 25.94 9.96
N MET A 36 17.00 27.10 9.50
CA MET A 36 15.78 27.21 8.70
C MET A 36 15.93 26.47 7.36
N THR A 37 17.02 26.72 6.63
CA THR A 37 17.29 26.06 5.33
C THR A 37 17.49 24.55 5.47
N LEU A 38 18.13 24.09 6.54
CA LEU A 38 18.31 22.66 6.80
C LEU A 38 16.98 22.00 7.18
N ALA A 39 16.15 22.67 7.98
CA ALA A 39 14.81 22.18 8.32
C ALA A 39 13.89 22.15 7.10
N GLU A 40 13.96 23.15 6.22
CA GLU A 40 13.22 23.19 4.96
C GLU A 40 13.67 22.09 4.01
N LYS A 41 14.98 21.85 3.90
CA LYS A 41 15.54 20.76 3.10
C LYS A 41 15.09 19.39 3.59
N LEU A 42 15.17 19.13 4.90
CA LEU A 42 14.71 17.88 5.49
C LEU A 42 13.19 17.67 5.34
N ARG A 43 12.39 18.73 5.38
CA ARG A 43 10.94 18.64 5.12
C ARG A 43 10.63 18.32 3.66
N MET A 44 11.37 18.91 2.72
CA MET A 44 11.21 18.59 1.30
C MET A 44 11.61 17.15 1.01
N GLU A 45 12.78 16.72 1.48
CA GLU A 45 13.26 15.34 1.33
C GLU A 45 12.27 14.34 1.93
N GLY A 46 11.76 14.58 3.14
CA GLY A 46 10.77 13.70 3.77
C GLY A 46 9.41 13.68 3.04
N ARG A 47 9.04 14.77 2.35
CA ARG A 47 7.82 14.82 1.54
C ARG A 47 7.99 14.05 0.24
N GLU A 48 9.11 14.25 -0.46
CA GLU A 48 9.44 13.52 -1.70
C GLU A 48 9.55 12.02 -1.42
N GLU A 49 10.26 11.61 -0.38
CA GLU A 49 10.34 10.20 0.03
C GLU A 49 8.94 9.64 0.37
N GLY A 50 8.12 10.40 1.08
CA GLY A 50 6.75 10.00 1.42
C GLY A 50 5.84 9.83 0.20
N GLU A 51 5.93 10.73 -0.77
CA GLU A 51 5.19 10.65 -2.04
C GLU A 51 5.65 9.43 -2.87
N ILE A 52 6.96 9.23 -3.03
CA ILE A 52 7.52 8.11 -3.78
C ILE A 52 7.09 6.78 -3.15
N ILE A 53 7.28 6.63 -1.83
CA ILE A 53 6.90 5.41 -1.10
C ILE A 53 5.38 5.18 -1.17
N GLY A 54 4.59 6.25 -1.07
CA GLY A 54 3.13 6.19 -1.14
C GLY A 54 2.62 5.73 -2.50
N ILE A 55 3.20 6.26 -3.59
CA ILE A 55 2.85 5.90 -4.96
C ILE A 55 3.28 4.46 -5.26
N GLU A 56 4.54 4.11 -5.02
CA GLU A 56 5.05 2.76 -5.32
C GLU A 56 4.29 1.68 -4.54
N LYS A 57 4.07 1.87 -3.23
CA LYS A 57 3.31 0.91 -2.43
C LYS A 57 1.84 0.89 -2.83
N GLY A 58 1.25 2.03 -3.15
CA GLY A 58 -0.15 2.14 -3.57
C GLY A 58 -0.40 1.41 -4.89
N GLU A 59 0.49 1.59 -5.88
CA GLU A 59 0.40 0.95 -7.19
C GLU A 59 0.65 -0.56 -7.09
N ILE A 60 1.71 -1.00 -6.40
CA ILE A 60 2.00 -2.44 -6.26
C ILE A 60 0.84 -3.15 -5.56
N ILE A 61 0.36 -2.64 -4.42
CA ILE A 61 -0.75 -3.24 -3.68
C ILE A 61 -2.05 -3.19 -4.50
N GLY A 62 -2.27 -2.10 -5.24
CA GLY A 62 -3.45 -1.94 -6.10
C GLY A 62 -3.47 -2.93 -7.26
N ILE A 63 -2.34 -3.10 -7.94
CA ILE A 63 -2.17 -4.04 -9.07
C ILE A 63 -2.28 -5.47 -8.57
N GLU A 64 -1.52 -5.87 -7.55
CA GLU A 64 -1.55 -7.25 -7.03
C GLU A 64 -2.96 -7.64 -6.56
N LYS A 65 -3.64 -6.77 -5.79
CA LYS A 65 -5.01 -7.04 -5.34
C LYS A 65 -5.99 -7.05 -6.51
N GLY A 66 -5.83 -6.15 -7.46
CA GLY A 66 -6.67 -6.08 -8.66
C GLY A 66 -6.55 -7.33 -9.54
N GLU A 67 -5.32 -7.81 -9.74
CA GLU A 67 -5.04 -9.03 -10.50
C GLU A 67 -5.61 -10.27 -9.81
N ILE A 68 -5.37 -10.44 -8.50
CA ILE A 68 -5.90 -11.59 -7.75
C ILE A 68 -7.43 -11.62 -7.81
N ILE A 69 -8.09 -10.48 -7.56
CA ILE A 69 -9.56 -10.40 -7.60
C ILE A 69 -10.06 -10.62 -9.04
N GLY A 70 -9.36 -10.10 -10.05
CA GLY A 70 -9.72 -10.26 -11.46
C GLY A 70 -9.64 -11.72 -11.93
N ILE A 71 -8.55 -12.41 -11.57
CA ILE A 71 -8.35 -13.84 -11.87
C ILE A 71 -9.45 -14.67 -11.21
N GLU A 72 -9.66 -14.48 -9.90
CA GLU A 72 -10.66 -15.25 -9.17
C GLU A 72 -12.07 -15.03 -9.74
N LYS A 73 -12.41 -13.78 -10.05
CA LYS A 73 -13.69 -13.44 -10.67
C LYS A 73 -13.86 -14.11 -12.01
N GLY A 74 -12.81 -14.13 -12.84
CA GLY A 74 -12.81 -14.82 -14.12
C GLY A 74 -13.07 -16.33 -13.98
N GLU A 75 -12.42 -16.97 -13.02
CA GLU A 75 -12.60 -18.40 -12.74
C GLU A 75 -14.03 -18.72 -12.29
N VAL A 76 -14.56 -17.98 -11.32
CA VAL A 76 -15.93 -18.18 -10.81
C VAL A 76 -16.96 -17.98 -11.92
N ILE A 77 -16.80 -16.95 -12.75
CA ILE A 77 -17.67 -16.71 -13.92
C ILE A 77 -17.65 -17.90 -14.87
N GLY A 78 -16.47 -18.42 -15.20
CA GLY A 78 -16.33 -19.56 -16.10
C GLY A 78 -17.04 -20.81 -15.55
N ARG A 79 -16.91 -21.07 -14.24
CA ARG A 79 -17.60 -22.19 -13.59
C ARG A 79 -19.11 -22.03 -13.58
N ILE A 80 -19.63 -20.83 -13.31
CA ILE A 80 -21.07 -20.52 -13.39
C ILE A 80 -21.60 -20.85 -14.79
N GLN A 81 -20.93 -20.36 -15.84
CA GLN A 81 -21.36 -20.59 -17.22
C GLN A 81 -21.34 -22.08 -17.58
N LEU A 82 -20.28 -22.79 -17.20
CA LEU A 82 -20.14 -24.23 -17.42
C LEU A 82 -21.29 -25.01 -16.76
N TYR A 83 -21.61 -24.73 -15.49
CA TYR A 83 -22.69 -25.44 -14.84
C TYR A 83 -24.06 -25.15 -15.45
N HIS A 84 -24.33 -23.91 -15.85
CA HIS A 84 -25.57 -23.59 -16.58
C HIS A 84 -25.65 -24.36 -17.90
N GLU A 85 -24.54 -24.46 -18.63
CA GLU A 85 -24.48 -25.23 -19.87
C GLU A 85 -24.75 -26.73 -19.64
N ILE A 86 -24.09 -27.32 -18.64
CA ILE A 86 -24.27 -28.74 -18.30
C ILE A 86 -25.71 -29.03 -17.81
N LEU A 87 -26.30 -28.12 -17.04
CA LEU A 87 -27.68 -28.23 -16.57
C LEU A 87 -28.72 -27.96 -17.67
N GLY A 88 -28.30 -27.54 -18.87
CA GLY A 88 -29.20 -27.17 -19.96
C GLY A 88 -30.01 -25.89 -19.67
N GLU A 89 -29.52 -25.04 -18.77
CA GLU A 89 -30.14 -23.76 -18.43
C GLU A 89 -29.66 -22.65 -19.37
N ILE A 90 -30.33 -21.49 -19.31
CA ILE A 90 -29.90 -20.30 -20.05
C ILE A 90 -28.56 -19.83 -19.48
N VAL A 91 -27.52 -19.88 -20.30
CA VAL A 91 -26.17 -19.44 -19.91
C VAL A 91 -26.13 -17.91 -19.78
N PRO A 92 -25.80 -17.35 -18.60
CA PRO A 92 -25.65 -15.91 -18.44
C PRO A 92 -24.41 -15.39 -19.18
N SER A 93 -24.52 -14.19 -19.75
CA SER A 93 -23.39 -13.55 -20.44
C SER A 93 -22.30 -13.12 -19.46
N LYS A 94 -21.05 -13.14 -19.93
CA LYS A 94 -19.88 -12.76 -19.14
C LYS A 94 -19.98 -11.30 -18.70
N GLU A 95 -20.47 -10.42 -19.57
CA GLU A 95 -20.65 -8.99 -19.29
C GLU A 95 -21.60 -8.81 -18.10
N LYS A 96 -22.74 -9.52 -18.10
CA LYS A 96 -23.72 -9.46 -17.01
C LYS A 96 -23.15 -9.96 -15.69
N LEU A 97 -22.40 -11.06 -15.72
CA LEU A 97 -21.77 -11.61 -14.51
C LEU A 97 -20.67 -10.68 -13.99
N SER A 98 -19.90 -10.07 -14.88
CA SER A 98 -18.78 -9.18 -14.54
C SER A 98 -19.18 -7.91 -13.78
N LEU A 99 -20.47 -7.53 -13.81
CA LEU A 99 -21.01 -6.41 -13.04
C LEU A 99 -21.18 -6.71 -11.54
N ASN A 100 -21.18 -7.98 -11.14
CA ASN A 100 -21.40 -8.40 -9.76
C ASN A 100 -20.09 -8.38 -8.94
N SER A 101 -20.19 -8.27 -7.62
CA SER A 101 -19.04 -8.48 -6.74
C SER A 101 -18.62 -9.95 -6.71
N ILE A 102 -17.40 -10.24 -6.25
CA ILE A 102 -16.91 -11.62 -6.14
C ILE A 102 -17.72 -12.44 -5.14
N GLU A 103 -18.22 -11.81 -4.06
CA GLU A 103 -19.06 -12.44 -3.05
C GLU A 103 -20.38 -12.94 -3.66
N ILE A 104 -21.05 -12.10 -4.45
CA ILE A 104 -22.29 -12.46 -5.14
C ILE A 104 -22.04 -13.63 -6.10
N LEU A 105 -20.94 -13.58 -6.86
CA LEU A 105 -20.60 -14.65 -7.80
C LEU A 105 -20.30 -15.98 -7.08
N ARG A 106 -19.62 -15.95 -5.93
CA ARG A 106 -19.38 -17.15 -5.11
C ARG A 106 -20.69 -17.73 -4.57
N ASP A 107 -21.62 -16.89 -4.13
CA ASP A 107 -22.92 -17.35 -3.63
C ASP A 107 -23.79 -17.94 -4.75
N MET A 108 -23.80 -17.31 -5.93
CA MET A 108 -24.42 -17.88 -7.13
C MET A 108 -23.84 -19.24 -7.49
N LEU A 109 -22.50 -19.37 -7.48
CA LEU A 109 -21.81 -20.62 -7.79
C LEU A 109 -22.20 -21.73 -6.81
N LYS A 110 -22.20 -21.46 -5.49
CA LYS A 110 -22.61 -22.44 -4.47
C LYS A 110 -24.04 -22.94 -4.69
N GLU A 111 -24.96 -22.06 -5.05
CA GLU A 111 -26.35 -22.45 -5.31
C GLU A 111 -26.46 -23.32 -6.56
N ILE A 112 -25.70 -23.02 -7.61
CA ILE A 112 -25.63 -23.85 -8.81
C ILE A 112 -25.00 -25.22 -8.52
N GLU A 113 -23.90 -25.27 -7.77
CA GLU A 113 -23.24 -26.52 -7.36
C GLU A 113 -24.18 -27.42 -6.56
N LYS A 114 -24.96 -26.83 -5.64
CA LYS A 114 -25.97 -27.56 -4.87
C LYS A 114 -27.03 -28.19 -5.76
N ARG A 115 -27.51 -27.45 -6.77
CA ARG A 115 -28.46 -27.98 -7.76
C ARG A 115 -27.83 -29.10 -8.60
N TRP A 116 -26.59 -28.90 -9.07
CA TRP A 116 -25.85 -29.93 -9.80
C TRP A 116 -25.71 -31.23 -8.99
N MET A 117 -25.35 -31.14 -7.71
CA MET A 117 -25.22 -32.32 -6.84
C MET A 117 -26.53 -33.10 -6.69
N ASN A 118 -27.69 -32.43 -6.73
CA ASN A 118 -29.00 -33.09 -6.66
C ASN A 118 -29.39 -33.78 -7.98
N VAL A 119 -28.81 -33.37 -9.11
CA VAL A 119 -29.08 -33.97 -10.43
C VAL A 119 -28.08 -35.08 -10.75
N ALA A 120 -26.85 -34.98 -10.22
CA ALA A 120 -25.79 -35.96 -10.41
C ALA A 120 -25.86 -37.16 -9.42
N SER A 121 -26.74 -37.10 -8.42
CA SER A 121 -27.01 -38.16 -7.43
C SER A 121 -28.08 -39.14 -7.91
#